data_AF-A0A9E2KD20-F1
#
_entry.id   AF-A0A9E2KD20-F1
#
_cell.length_a   1.000
_cell.length_b   1.000
_cell.length_c   1.000
_cell.angle_alpha   90.00
_cell.angle_beta   90.00
_cell.angle_gamma   90.00
#
_symmetry.space_group_name_H-M   'P 1'
#
loop_
_entity.id
_entity.type
_entity.pdbx_description
1 polymer ?
#
loop_
_entity_poly.entity_id
_entity_poly.type
_entity_poly.pdbx_seq_one_letter_code
_entity_poly.pdbx_strand_id
1 'polypeptide(L)'
;MQQNSILLLLILLLGITLAIWLRGRSPKARPMNANVFHLVASALFVAISVILAQFRFYIPLFGFPSVRFSISEVPIFLAGSLFGPIYGAMVGFASDIISFILASSGAYHFGFTLNAMLVGFIPGVVFYLIRKKQVSIAFDKMNKILAGVALIGALIYINFIGIYELDEVITIMGMPINIVLSILMIVLVIALSFVVVKLKKIYSNHEGFYSIDKLIFIACINYIAINLMLTPIWLLQLYNIPMVASISVRIFKSLIDVPLQVIVIYSIIHAIPRSVRER
;
A
#
# COMPACT_ATOMS: atom_id res chain seq x y z
N MET A 1 -5.43 27.54 12.25
CA MET A 1 -6.46 27.10 13.23
C MET A 1 -7.76 26.61 12.57
N GLN A 2 -8.27 27.27 11.53
CA GLN A 2 -9.58 26.96 10.91
C GLN A 2 -9.63 25.59 10.17
N GLN A 3 -8.51 25.10 9.64
CA GLN A 3 -8.42 23.83 8.90
C GLN A 3 -8.54 22.59 9.81
N ASN A 4 -8.04 22.69 11.06
CA ASN A 4 -8.16 21.61 12.05
C ASN A 4 -9.60 21.46 12.56
N SER A 5 -10.35 22.56 12.63
CA SER A 5 -11.75 22.58 13.06
C SER A 5 -12.66 21.88 12.04
N ILE A 6 -12.41 22.10 10.74
CA ILE A 6 -13.17 21.47 9.65
C ILE A 6 -12.88 19.96 9.58
N LEU A 7 -11.62 19.57 9.79
CA LEU A 7 -11.22 18.17 9.83
C LEU A 7 -11.89 17.41 10.99
N LEU A 8 -11.94 18.02 12.18
CA LEU A 8 -12.66 17.50 13.34
C LEU A 8 -14.17 17.34 13.08
N LEU A 9 -14.77 18.30 12.36
CA LEU A 9 -16.19 18.26 12.00
C LEU A 9 -16.48 17.16 10.98
N LEU A 10 -15.60 16.93 10.01
CA LEU A 10 -15.68 15.82 9.05
C LEU A 10 -15.50 14.46 9.74
N ILE A 11 -14.57 14.34 10.69
CA ILE A 11 -14.37 13.12 11.49
C ILE A 11 -15.61 12.82 12.35
N LEU A 12 -16.20 13.84 12.98
CA LEU A 12 -17.45 13.70 13.72
C LEU A 12 -18.61 13.28 12.83
N LEU A 13 -18.77 13.90 11.65
CA LEU A 13 -19.82 13.54 10.68
C LEU A 13 -19.65 12.13 10.12
N LEU A 14 -18.41 11.69 9.86
CA LEU A 14 -18.12 10.33 9.41
C LEU A 14 -18.31 9.30 10.52
N GLY A 15 -17.93 9.62 11.76
CA GLY A 15 -18.22 8.80 12.93
C GLY A 15 -19.72 8.65 13.19
N ILE A 16 -20.48 9.74 13.05
CA ILE A 16 -21.95 9.75 13.21
C ILE A 16 -22.63 8.96 12.08
N THR A 17 -22.21 9.12 10.82
CA THR A 17 -22.78 8.34 9.70
C THR A 17 -22.44 6.86 9.79
N LEU A 18 -21.22 6.49 10.22
CA LEU A 18 -20.84 5.11 10.49
C LEU A 18 -21.64 4.52 11.67
N ALA A 19 -21.85 5.29 12.74
CA ALA A 19 -22.67 4.89 13.89
C ALA A 19 -24.15 4.71 13.50
N ILE A 20 -24.71 5.59 12.68
CA ILE A 20 -26.07 5.48 12.14
C ILE A 20 -26.19 4.26 11.22
N TRP A 21 -25.18 4.00 10.39
CA TRP A 21 -25.12 2.82 9.52
C TRP A 21 -25.07 1.51 10.32
N LEU A 22 -24.31 1.49 11.43
CA LEU A 22 -24.24 0.34 12.35
C LEU A 22 -25.52 0.17 13.18
N ARG A 23 -26.18 1.27 13.57
CA ARG A 23 -27.41 1.26 14.37
C ARG A 23 -28.68 1.03 13.52
N GLY A 24 -28.58 1.19 12.20
CA GLY A 24 -29.69 1.15 11.26
C GLY A 24 -29.86 -0.17 10.50
N ARG A 25 -29.71 -1.34 11.13
CA ARG A 25 -30.33 -2.56 10.58
C ARG A 25 -31.75 -2.70 11.11
N SER A 26 -32.65 -1.95 10.50
CA SER A 26 -34.07 -2.29 10.53
C SER A 26 -34.22 -3.70 9.94
N PRO A 27 -34.89 -4.65 10.63
CA PRO A 27 -35.04 -6.03 10.16
C PRO A 27 -35.88 -6.17 8.87
N LYS A 28 -36.36 -5.06 8.30
CA LYS A 28 -37.17 -5.00 7.07
C LYS A 28 -36.52 -4.19 5.93
N ALA A 29 -35.21 -3.97 5.94
CA ALA A 29 -34.54 -3.34 4.80
C ALA A 29 -34.58 -4.26 3.57
N ARG A 30 -35.17 -3.79 2.46
CA ARG A 30 -35.11 -4.49 1.17
C ARG A 30 -33.65 -4.75 0.79
N PRO A 31 -33.30 -5.89 0.18
CA PRO A 31 -31.93 -6.14 -0.26
C PRO A 31 -31.51 -5.00 -1.21
N MET A 32 -30.53 -4.21 -0.79
CA MET A 32 -30.02 -3.12 -1.61
C MET A 32 -29.30 -3.69 -2.84
N ASN A 33 -29.52 -3.08 -4.00
CA ASN A 33 -28.83 -3.45 -5.24
C ASN A 33 -27.32 -3.47 -5.01
N ALA A 34 -26.66 -4.54 -5.47
CA ALA A 34 -25.22 -4.74 -5.24
C ALA A 34 -24.38 -3.54 -5.74
N ASN A 35 -24.74 -2.98 -6.90
CA ASN A 35 -24.06 -1.80 -7.46
C ASN A 35 -24.20 -0.55 -6.58
N VAL A 36 -25.38 -0.32 -6.00
CA VAL A 36 -25.61 0.82 -5.09
C VAL A 36 -24.83 0.61 -3.80
N PHE A 37 -24.81 -0.61 -3.27
CA PHE A 37 -24.01 -0.94 -2.10
C PHE A 37 -22.50 -0.73 -2.33
N HIS A 38 -21.95 -1.24 -3.44
CA HIS A 38 -20.54 -1.05 -3.79
C HIS A 38 -20.20 0.43 -3.97
N LEU A 39 -21.07 1.22 -4.58
CA LEU A 39 -20.87 2.66 -4.76
C LEU A 39 -20.81 3.39 -3.41
N VAL A 40 -21.79 3.16 -2.53
CA VAL A 40 -21.85 3.82 -1.20
C VAL A 40 -20.66 3.41 -0.34
N ALA A 41 -20.31 2.12 -0.33
CA ALA A 41 -19.16 1.64 0.42
C ALA A 41 -17.82 2.16 -0.14
N SER A 42 -17.71 2.29 -1.46
CA SER A 42 -16.55 2.92 -2.11
C SER A 42 -16.41 4.39 -1.70
N ALA A 43 -17.50 5.15 -1.66
CA ALA A 43 -17.49 6.55 -1.19
C ALA A 43 -17.05 6.65 0.28
N LEU A 44 -17.47 5.71 1.13
CA LEU A 44 -17.00 5.63 2.51
C LEU A 44 -15.50 5.34 2.60
N PHE A 45 -14.98 4.40 1.80
CA PHE A 45 -13.54 4.11 1.75
C PHE A 45 -12.73 5.31 1.26
N VAL A 46 -13.24 6.09 0.29
CA VAL A 46 -12.63 7.34 -0.13
C VAL A 46 -12.53 8.31 1.05
N ALA A 47 -13.65 8.52 1.76
CA ALA A 47 -13.67 9.43 2.91
C ALA A 47 -12.67 9.02 4.01
N ILE A 48 -12.60 7.73 4.34
CA ILE A 48 -11.64 7.20 5.31
C ILE A 48 -10.20 7.37 4.81
N SER A 49 -9.93 7.06 3.53
CA SER A 49 -8.60 7.23 2.94
C SER A 49 -8.13 8.68 3.01
N VAL A 50 -9.00 9.63 2.67
CA VAL A 50 -8.72 11.07 2.69
C VAL A 50 -8.40 11.57 4.10
N ILE A 51 -9.12 11.09 5.12
CA ILE A 51 -8.82 11.44 6.53
C ILE A 51 -7.46 10.87 6.93
N LEU A 52 -7.22 9.58 6.66
CA LEU A 52 -5.94 8.93 6.99
C LEU A 52 -4.76 9.56 6.22
N ALA A 53 -5.03 10.12 5.05
CA ALA A 53 -4.05 10.84 4.24
C ALA A 53 -3.60 12.17 4.86
N GLN A 54 -4.31 12.69 5.86
CA GLN A 54 -3.84 13.88 6.59
C GLN A 54 -2.76 13.53 7.63
N PHE A 55 -2.73 12.28 8.11
CA PHE A 55 -1.75 11.80 9.10
C PHE A 55 -0.48 11.26 8.44
N ARG A 56 -0.01 11.92 7.37
CA ARG A 56 1.20 11.50 6.63
C ARG A 56 2.45 12.05 7.28
N PHE A 57 3.41 11.17 7.56
CA PHE A 57 4.71 11.55 8.07
C PHE A 57 5.73 11.55 6.94
N TYR A 58 6.47 12.65 6.80
CA TYR A 58 7.53 12.79 5.82
C TYR A 58 8.89 12.73 6.50
N ILE A 59 9.77 11.87 5.99
CA ILE A 59 11.18 11.90 6.34
C ILE A 59 11.89 12.61 5.18
N PRO A 60 12.43 13.83 5.39
CA PRO A 60 13.17 14.52 4.35
C PRO A 60 14.47 13.79 4.07
N LEU A 61 14.78 13.62 2.79
CA LEU A 61 16.01 13.01 2.31
C LEU A 61 16.54 13.84 1.16
N PHE A 62 17.83 14.15 1.24
CA PHE A 62 18.50 14.98 0.25
C PHE A 62 17.81 16.33 0.03
N GLY A 63 17.23 16.91 1.10
CA GLY A 63 16.52 18.20 1.05
C GLY A 63 15.07 18.13 0.56
N PHE A 64 14.57 16.96 0.14
CA PHE A 64 13.20 16.79 -0.35
C PHE A 64 12.38 15.87 0.57
N PRO A 65 11.06 16.11 0.75
CA PRO A 65 10.15 15.24 1.51
C PRO A 65 9.82 13.96 0.71
N SER A 66 10.84 13.17 0.39
CA SER A 66 10.80 12.08 -0.59
C SER A 66 10.16 10.80 -0.03
N VAL A 67 10.20 10.61 1.29
CA VAL A 67 9.75 9.38 1.94
C VAL A 67 8.53 9.67 2.80
N ARG A 68 7.39 9.16 2.33
CA ARG A 68 6.07 9.39 2.90
C ARG A 68 5.52 8.13 3.53
N PHE A 69 5.35 8.12 4.85
CA PHE A 69 4.63 7.07 5.58
C PHE A 69 3.16 7.44 5.67
N SER A 70 2.28 6.52 5.27
CA SER A 70 0.83 6.73 5.33
C SER A 70 0.06 5.43 5.48
N ILE A 71 -1.06 5.51 6.20
CA ILE A 71 -2.03 4.44 6.35
C ILE A 71 -3.20 4.62 5.37
N SER A 72 -3.21 5.69 4.56
CA SER A 72 -4.31 6.00 3.62
C SER A 72 -4.47 4.96 2.51
N GLU A 73 -3.45 4.14 2.27
CA GLU A 73 -3.46 3.05 1.30
C GLU A 73 -4.31 1.86 1.77
N VAL A 74 -4.53 1.71 3.08
CA VAL A 74 -5.29 0.59 3.65
C VAL A 74 -6.75 0.58 3.18
N PRO A 75 -7.54 1.68 3.28
CA PRO A 75 -8.91 1.71 2.74
C PRO A 75 -8.99 1.42 1.23
N ILE A 76 -8.02 1.90 0.46
CA ILE A 76 -7.97 1.70 -1.00
C ILE A 76 -7.74 0.21 -1.30
N PHE A 77 -6.78 -0.41 -0.60
CA PHE A 77 -6.52 -1.84 -0.69
C PHE A 77 -7.77 -2.66 -0.34
N LEU A 78 -8.45 -2.30 0.76
CA LEU A 78 -9.66 -2.97 1.23
C LEU A 78 -10.78 -2.89 0.18
N ALA A 79 -11.03 -1.71 -0.38
CA ALA A 79 -12.03 -1.52 -1.44
C ALA A 79 -11.75 -2.42 -2.65
N GLY A 80 -10.49 -2.51 -3.08
CA GLY A 80 -10.07 -3.41 -4.14
C GLY A 80 -10.32 -4.88 -3.79
N SER A 81 -9.89 -5.30 -2.59
CA SER A 81 -10.01 -6.69 -2.15
C SER A 81 -11.47 -7.16 -1.99
N LEU A 82 -12.37 -6.25 -1.59
CA LEU A 82 -13.77 -6.56 -1.30
C LEU A 82 -14.69 -6.39 -2.52
N PHE A 83 -14.52 -5.31 -3.29
CA PHE A 83 -15.45 -4.96 -4.37
C PHE A 83 -14.88 -5.20 -5.77
N GLY A 84 -13.61 -5.57 -5.87
CA GLY A 84 -12.94 -5.91 -7.12
C GLY A 84 -12.14 -4.74 -7.73
N PRO A 85 -11.49 -5.00 -8.87
CA PRO A 85 -10.41 -4.15 -9.38
C PRO A 85 -10.87 -2.76 -9.81
N ILE A 86 -12.05 -2.64 -10.45
CA ILE A 86 -12.56 -1.36 -10.95
C ILE A 86 -12.90 -0.43 -9.79
N TYR A 87 -13.65 -0.92 -8.80
CA TYR A 87 -14.01 -0.13 -7.61
C TYR A 87 -12.77 0.24 -6.80
N GLY A 88 -11.81 -0.68 -6.62
CA GLY A 88 -10.53 -0.38 -5.98
C GLY A 88 -9.75 0.74 -6.68
N ALA A 89 -9.66 0.69 -8.01
CA ALA A 89 -8.99 1.73 -8.79
C ALA A 89 -9.69 3.09 -8.67
N MET A 90 -11.02 3.12 -8.76
CA MET A 90 -11.80 4.35 -8.61
C MET A 90 -11.66 4.96 -7.21
N VAL A 91 -11.68 4.14 -6.16
CA VAL A 91 -11.42 4.61 -4.79
C VAL A 91 -10.03 5.21 -4.68
N GLY A 92 -9.01 4.56 -5.26
CA GLY A 92 -7.65 5.10 -5.30
C GLY A 92 -7.55 6.44 -6.02
N PHE A 93 -8.14 6.55 -7.21
CA PHE A 93 -8.20 7.77 -8.01
C PHE A 93 -8.85 8.94 -7.24
N ALA A 94 -10.06 8.72 -6.73
CA ALA A 94 -10.81 9.75 -6.01
C ALA A 94 -10.09 10.15 -4.71
N SER A 95 -9.57 9.17 -3.95
CA SER A 95 -8.87 9.44 -2.69
C SER A 95 -7.63 10.29 -2.90
N ASP A 96 -6.83 10.02 -3.92
CA ASP A 96 -5.60 10.78 -4.19
C ASP A 96 -5.90 12.22 -4.61
N ILE A 97 -6.83 12.41 -5.56
CA ILE A 97 -7.22 13.76 -6.02
C ILE A 97 -7.78 14.60 -4.86
N ILE A 98 -8.73 14.05 -4.10
CA ILE A 98 -9.35 14.78 -2.99
C ILE A 98 -8.30 15.06 -1.90
N SER A 99 -7.44 14.08 -1.58
CA SER A 99 -6.38 14.27 -0.59
C SER A 99 -5.36 15.33 -1.03
N PHE A 100 -5.06 15.40 -2.33
CA PHE A 100 -4.17 16.42 -2.88
C PHE A 100 -4.79 17.82 -2.75
N ILE A 101 -6.06 17.98 -3.15
CA ILE A 101 -6.80 19.25 -3.04
C ILE A 101 -6.81 19.75 -1.58
N LEU A 102 -6.99 18.85 -0.60
CA LEU A 102 -7.08 19.23 0.81
C LEU A 102 -5.73 19.48 1.49
N ALA A 103 -4.69 18.74 1.13
CA ALA A 103 -3.38 18.83 1.77
C ALA A 103 -2.51 19.95 1.21
N SER A 104 -2.75 20.38 -0.04
CA SER A 104 -2.02 21.45 -0.77
C SER A 104 -0.51 21.44 -0.55
N SER A 105 0.12 20.26 -0.47
CA SER A 105 1.56 20.11 -0.22
C SER A 105 2.25 19.38 -1.37
N GLY A 106 3.18 20.07 -2.02
CA GLY A 106 3.96 19.57 -3.16
C GLY A 106 3.30 19.76 -4.53
N ALA A 107 4.05 19.46 -5.59
CA ALA A 107 3.57 19.49 -6.97
C ALA A 107 2.68 18.26 -7.25
N TYR A 108 1.51 18.48 -7.86
CA TYR A 108 0.69 17.38 -8.35
C TYR A 108 1.41 16.66 -9.49
N HIS A 109 1.46 15.34 -9.42
CA HIS A 109 1.94 14.51 -10.52
C HIS A 109 0.99 13.35 -10.74
N PHE A 110 0.48 13.23 -11.97
CA PHE A 110 -0.50 12.21 -12.33
C PHE A 110 0.00 10.78 -12.07
N GLY A 111 1.32 10.55 -12.15
CA GLY A 111 1.92 9.27 -11.80
C GLY A 111 1.64 8.82 -10.35
N PHE A 112 1.50 9.74 -9.39
CA PHE A 112 1.11 9.37 -8.02
C PHE A 112 -0.37 8.98 -7.90
N THR A 113 -1.24 9.56 -8.73
CA THR A 113 -2.63 9.11 -8.82
C THR A 113 -2.73 7.72 -9.45
N LEU A 114 -1.91 7.42 -10.46
CA LEU A 114 -1.79 6.07 -11.02
C LEU A 114 -1.31 5.07 -9.96
N ASN A 115 -0.34 5.46 -9.12
CA ASN A 115 0.08 4.64 -7.98
C ASN A 115 -1.09 4.34 -7.05
N ALA A 116 -1.88 5.35 -6.66
CA ALA A 116 -3.05 5.15 -5.80
C ALA A 116 -4.12 4.26 -6.44
N MET A 117 -4.35 4.37 -7.75
CA MET A 117 -5.24 3.46 -8.48
C MET A 117 -4.74 2.01 -8.40
N LEU A 118 -3.43 1.79 -8.57
CA LEU A 118 -2.83 0.46 -8.52
C LEU A 118 -2.93 -0.17 -7.13
N VAL A 119 -2.82 0.61 -6.05
CA VAL A 119 -3.00 0.13 -4.67
C VAL A 119 -4.32 -0.62 -4.50
N GLY A 120 -5.40 -0.16 -5.14
CA GLY A 120 -6.71 -0.81 -5.10
C GLY A 120 -6.93 -1.80 -6.24
N PHE A 121 -6.37 -1.55 -7.42
CA PHE A 121 -6.55 -2.42 -8.57
C PHE A 121 -5.91 -3.80 -8.38
N ILE A 122 -4.66 -3.85 -7.93
CA ILE A 122 -3.89 -5.09 -7.76
C ILE A 122 -4.58 -6.08 -6.79
N PRO A 123 -4.96 -5.70 -5.55
CA PRO A 123 -5.72 -6.60 -4.67
C PRO A 123 -7.01 -7.07 -5.31
N GLY A 124 -7.71 -6.19 -6.03
CA GLY A 124 -8.95 -6.54 -6.73
C GLY A 124 -8.75 -7.58 -7.82
N VAL A 125 -7.70 -7.47 -8.64
CA VAL A 125 -7.36 -8.47 -9.66
C VAL A 125 -7.00 -9.81 -9.00
N VAL A 126 -6.13 -9.80 -8.00
CA VAL A 126 -5.67 -11.04 -7.36
C VAL A 126 -6.83 -11.79 -6.70
N PHE A 127 -7.67 -11.11 -5.91
CA PHE A 127 -8.83 -11.76 -5.28
C PHE A 127 -9.91 -12.16 -6.28
N TYR A 128 -10.12 -11.39 -7.37
CA TYR A 128 -11.00 -11.79 -8.46
C TYR A 128 -10.53 -13.08 -9.13
N LEU A 129 -9.23 -13.22 -9.41
CA LEU A 129 -8.65 -14.43 -10.01
C LEU A 129 -8.74 -15.64 -9.07
N ILE A 130 -8.47 -15.45 -7.77
CA ILE A 130 -8.62 -16.52 -6.75
C ILE A 130 -10.07 -17.02 -6.73
N ARG A 131 -11.05 -16.11 -6.77
CA ARG A 131 -12.48 -16.46 -6.78
C ARG A 131 -12.90 -17.20 -8.05
N LYS A 132 -12.42 -16.77 -9.22
CA LYS A 132 -12.84 -17.32 -10.51
C LYS A 132 -12.20 -18.65 -10.87
N LYS A 133 -10.93 -18.85 -10.55
CA LYS A 133 -10.16 -20.00 -11.05
C LYS A 133 -9.91 -21.11 -10.03
N GLN A 134 -10.42 -21.01 -8.79
CA GLN A 134 -10.10 -21.93 -7.69
C GLN A 134 -8.61 -22.30 -7.62
N VAL A 135 -7.71 -21.37 -7.97
CA VAL A 135 -6.30 -21.71 -8.08
C VAL A 135 -5.77 -21.97 -6.68
N SER A 136 -5.36 -23.22 -6.42
CA SER A 136 -4.65 -23.63 -5.21
C SER A 136 -3.20 -23.15 -5.25
N ILE A 137 -3.01 -21.85 -5.43
CA ILE A 137 -1.69 -21.22 -5.41
C ILE A 137 -1.11 -21.37 -4.01
N ALA A 138 0.08 -21.97 -3.93
CA ALA A 138 0.88 -21.96 -2.72
C ALA A 138 1.49 -20.56 -2.52
N PHE A 139 0.71 -19.63 -1.97
CA PHE A 139 1.13 -18.23 -1.75
C PHE A 139 2.40 -18.13 -0.89
N ASP A 140 2.63 -19.07 0.04
CA ASP A 140 3.88 -19.16 0.80
C ASP A 140 5.12 -19.33 -0.09
N LYS A 141 5.04 -20.23 -1.08
CA LYS A 141 6.15 -20.44 -2.03
C LYS A 141 6.33 -19.23 -2.93
N MET A 142 5.23 -18.63 -3.38
CA MET A 142 5.29 -17.42 -4.21
C MET A 142 5.89 -16.23 -3.47
N ASN A 143 5.61 -16.06 -2.18
CA ASN A 143 6.22 -15.00 -1.37
C ASN A 143 7.74 -15.11 -1.32
N LYS A 144 8.28 -16.33 -1.17
CA LYS A 144 9.74 -16.58 -1.20
C LYS A 144 10.34 -16.29 -2.57
N ILE A 145 9.68 -16.74 -3.63
CA ILE A 145 10.12 -16.46 -5.01
C ILE A 145 10.10 -14.96 -5.28
N LEU A 146 9.03 -14.26 -4.90
CA LEU A 146 8.87 -12.82 -5.09
C LEU A 146 9.96 -12.03 -4.34
N ALA A 147 10.26 -12.41 -3.10
CA ALA A 147 11.35 -11.80 -2.33
C ALA A 147 12.72 -12.02 -3.02
N GLY A 148 12.97 -13.23 -3.52
CA GLY A 148 14.20 -13.54 -4.27
C GLY A 148 14.33 -12.73 -5.57
N VAL A 149 13.27 -12.66 -6.36
CA VAL A 149 13.24 -11.86 -7.60
C VAL A 149 13.43 -10.38 -7.31
N ALA A 150 12.78 -9.84 -6.28
CA ALA A 150 12.95 -8.45 -5.88
C ALA A 150 14.38 -8.14 -5.42
N LEU A 151 15.00 -9.05 -4.66
CA LEU A 151 16.39 -8.92 -4.24
C LEU A 151 17.35 -8.93 -5.43
N ILE A 152 17.23 -9.92 -6.31
CA ILE A 152 18.09 -10.04 -7.50
C ILE A 152 17.93 -8.81 -8.40
N GLY A 153 16.70 -8.38 -8.68
CA GLY A 153 16.43 -7.21 -9.51
C GLY A 153 17.07 -5.94 -8.94
N ALA A 154 17.00 -5.75 -7.62
CA ALA A 154 17.57 -4.58 -6.99
C ALA A 154 19.12 -4.64 -6.89
N LEU A 155 19.69 -5.83 -6.70
CA LEU A 155 21.15 -6.02 -6.77
C LEU A 155 21.69 -5.74 -8.18
N ILE A 156 21.01 -6.23 -9.22
CA ILE A 156 21.37 -5.93 -10.61
C ILE A 156 21.31 -4.43 -10.85
N TYR A 157 20.23 -3.78 -10.42
CA TYR A 157 20.06 -2.35 -10.60
C TYR A 157 21.20 -1.55 -9.93
N ILE A 158 21.53 -1.82 -8.65
CA ILE A 158 22.59 -1.09 -7.94
C ILE A 158 23.97 -1.31 -8.57
N ASN A 159 24.31 -2.54 -8.97
CA ASN A 159 25.66 -2.89 -9.41
C ASN A 159 25.91 -2.64 -10.91
N PHE A 160 24.88 -2.55 -11.74
CA PHE A 160 25.06 -2.39 -13.19
C PHE A 160 24.48 -1.08 -13.73
N ILE A 161 23.38 -0.58 -13.15
CA ILE A 161 22.66 0.58 -13.70
C ILE A 161 22.93 1.82 -12.84
N GLY A 162 22.91 1.63 -11.52
CA GLY A 162 22.99 2.71 -10.54
C GLY A 162 24.35 3.38 -10.41
N ILE A 163 25.42 2.73 -10.84
CA ILE A 163 26.78 3.26 -10.77
C ILE A 163 26.93 4.51 -11.67
N TYR A 164 26.18 4.59 -12.76
CA TYR A 164 26.21 5.71 -13.69
C TYR A 164 25.38 6.92 -13.24
N GLU A 165 24.53 6.78 -12.20
CA GLU A 165 23.70 7.87 -11.67
C GLU A 165 24.43 8.69 -10.58
N LEU A 166 25.55 8.18 -10.07
CA LEU A 166 26.36 8.86 -9.05
C LEU A 166 27.68 9.27 -9.72
N ASP A 167 27.74 10.52 -10.22
CA ASP A 167 28.87 11.07 -10.99
C ASP A 167 30.22 11.09 -10.24
N GLU A 168 30.25 10.69 -8.96
CA GLU A 168 31.46 10.29 -8.26
C GLU A 168 31.17 8.99 -7.50
N VAL A 169 32.06 7.99 -7.61
CA VAL A 169 32.02 6.81 -6.75
C VAL A 169 32.38 7.27 -5.34
N ILE A 170 31.36 7.70 -4.58
CA ILE A 170 31.51 8.06 -3.18
C ILE A 170 31.99 6.80 -2.45
N THR A 171 33.22 6.79 -1.97
CA THR A 171 33.73 5.70 -1.15
C THR A 171 33.34 5.94 0.30
N ILE A 172 32.57 5.03 0.89
CA ILE A 172 32.23 5.05 2.31
C ILE A 172 33.00 3.89 2.96
N MET A 173 33.77 4.17 4.02
CA MET A 173 34.61 3.16 4.70
C MET A 173 35.61 2.45 3.78
N GLY A 174 36.11 3.13 2.75
CA GLY A 174 37.07 2.56 1.78
C GLY A 174 36.46 1.54 0.80
N MET A 175 35.16 1.25 0.89
CA MET A 175 34.44 0.43 -0.08
C MET A 175 33.63 1.32 -1.03
N PRO A 176 33.44 0.90 -2.29
CA PRO A 176 32.56 1.60 -3.19
C PRO A 176 31.10 1.46 -2.69
N ILE A 177 30.33 2.56 -2.79
CA ILE A 177 28.99 2.65 -2.20
C ILE A 177 28.00 1.60 -2.73
N ASN A 178 28.18 1.14 -3.96
CA ASN A 178 27.39 0.05 -4.56
C ASN A 178 27.48 -1.25 -3.75
N ILE A 179 28.67 -1.63 -3.26
CA ILE A 179 28.88 -2.83 -2.44
C ILE A 179 28.22 -2.64 -1.08
N VAL A 180 28.41 -1.48 -0.45
CA VAL A 180 27.78 -1.15 0.85
C VAL A 180 26.26 -1.25 0.74
N LEU A 181 25.66 -0.64 -0.28
CA LEU A 181 24.22 -0.69 -0.53
C LEU A 181 23.74 -2.10 -0.86
N SER A 182 24.53 -2.90 -1.58
CA SER A 182 24.20 -4.30 -1.90
C SER A 182 24.16 -5.19 -0.66
N ILE A 183 25.17 -5.09 0.21
CA ILE A 183 25.20 -5.82 1.49
C ILE A 183 23.99 -5.43 2.34
N LEU A 184 23.73 -4.13 2.44
CA LEU A 184 22.61 -3.58 3.17
C LEU A 184 21.26 -4.10 2.64
N MET A 185 21.09 -4.14 1.33
CA MET A 185 19.90 -4.70 0.68
C MET A 185 19.64 -6.16 1.06
N ILE A 186 20.69 -6.99 1.02
CA ILE A 186 20.59 -8.41 1.39
C ILE A 186 20.12 -8.52 2.85
N VAL A 187 20.73 -7.77 3.76
CA VAL A 187 20.37 -7.74 5.18
C VAL A 187 18.91 -7.31 5.37
N LEU A 188 18.46 -6.27 4.68
CA LEU A 188 17.08 -5.77 4.79
C LEU A 188 16.05 -6.75 4.23
N VAL A 189 16.31 -7.42 3.12
CA VAL A 189 15.39 -8.43 2.56
C VAL A 189 15.31 -9.66 3.47
N ILE A 190 16.43 -10.08 4.07
CA ILE A 190 16.45 -11.16 5.07
C ILE A 190 15.63 -10.75 6.30
N ALA A 191 15.84 -9.53 6.81
CA ALA A 191 15.07 -9.00 7.93
C ALA A 191 13.56 -8.94 7.63
N LEU A 192 13.17 -8.46 6.43
CA LEU A 192 11.78 -8.45 6.00
C LEU A 192 11.19 -9.86 5.95
N SER A 193 11.94 -10.81 5.37
CA SER A 193 11.52 -12.21 5.28
C SER A 193 11.33 -12.83 6.67
N PHE A 194 12.19 -12.50 7.63
CA PHE A 194 12.06 -12.95 9.01
C PHE A 194 10.80 -12.36 9.69
N VAL A 195 10.54 -11.06 9.50
CA VAL A 195 9.32 -10.41 10.02
C VAL A 195 8.07 -11.06 9.43
N VAL A 196 8.05 -11.29 8.11
CA VAL A 196 6.95 -11.96 7.40
C VAL A 196 6.67 -13.35 7.97
N VAL A 197 7.71 -14.16 8.23
CA VAL A 197 7.56 -15.49 8.83
C VAL A 197 7.00 -15.40 10.26
N LYS A 198 7.46 -14.43 11.07
CA LYS A 198 6.90 -14.20 12.41
C LYS A 198 5.43 -13.80 12.37
N LEU A 199 5.05 -12.89 11.49
CA LEU A 199 3.65 -12.47 11.31
C LEU A 199 2.77 -13.65 10.94
N LYS A 200 3.22 -14.49 9.99
CA LYS A 200 2.50 -15.70 9.61
C LYS A 200 2.23 -16.59 10.81
N LYS A 201 3.23 -16.85 11.65
CA LYS A 201 3.09 -17.69 12.85
C LYS A 201 2.07 -17.12 13.85
N ILE A 202 2.01 -15.80 14.01
CA ILE A 202 1.08 -15.12 14.93
C ILE A 202 -0.38 -15.26 14.45
N TYR A 203 -0.62 -15.13 13.15
CA TYR A 203 -1.97 -15.05 12.57
C TYR A 203 -2.40 -16.32 11.82
N SER A 204 -1.67 -17.43 11.95
CA SER A 204 -1.88 -18.68 11.20
C SER A 204 -3.23 -19.38 11.45
N ASN A 205 -4.00 -18.97 12.46
CA ASN A 205 -5.19 -19.69 12.93
C ASN A 205 -6.44 -19.53 12.05
N HIS A 206 -6.41 -18.70 11.01
CA HIS A 206 -7.58 -18.48 10.14
C HIS A 206 -7.29 -18.88 8.69
N GLU A 207 -7.57 -20.15 8.37
CA GLU A 207 -7.67 -20.60 6.98
C GLU A 207 -8.99 -20.11 6.38
N GLY A 208 -8.90 -19.15 5.45
CA GLY A 208 -10.05 -18.56 4.80
C GLY A 208 -9.72 -17.92 3.46
N PHE A 209 -10.73 -17.35 2.82
CA PHE A 209 -10.55 -16.64 1.55
C PHE A 209 -9.49 -15.52 1.68
N TYR A 210 -9.47 -14.82 2.82
CA TYR A 210 -8.52 -13.76 3.16
C TYR A 210 -7.45 -14.24 4.15
N SER A 211 -6.71 -15.31 3.80
CA SER A 211 -5.59 -15.78 4.61
C SER A 211 -4.43 -14.79 4.63
N ILE A 212 -3.63 -14.81 5.70
CA ILE A 212 -2.50 -13.89 5.85
C ILE A 212 -1.47 -14.04 4.71
N ASP A 213 -1.23 -15.26 4.23
CA ASP A 213 -0.28 -15.51 3.13
C ASP A 213 -0.65 -14.76 1.84
N LYS A 214 -1.96 -14.67 1.53
CA LYS A 214 -2.49 -13.94 0.37
C LYS A 214 -2.32 -12.44 0.56
N LEU A 215 -2.60 -11.93 1.76
CA LEU A 215 -2.45 -10.51 2.05
C LEU A 215 -1.00 -10.06 1.99
N ILE A 216 -0.07 -10.85 2.53
CA ILE A 216 1.37 -10.62 2.42
C ILE A 216 1.80 -10.61 0.96
N PHE A 217 1.36 -11.58 0.17
CA PHE A 217 1.69 -11.64 -1.25
C PHE A 217 1.25 -10.40 -2.01
N ILE A 218 0.00 -9.99 -1.83
CA ILE A 218 -0.55 -8.82 -2.52
C ILE A 218 0.13 -7.54 -2.03
N ALA A 219 0.38 -7.39 -0.73
CA ALA A 219 1.09 -6.24 -0.17
C ALA A 219 2.53 -6.14 -0.72
N CYS A 220 3.24 -7.26 -0.82
CA CYS A 220 4.58 -7.30 -1.43
C CYS A 220 4.55 -6.94 -2.91
N ILE A 221 3.58 -7.44 -3.69
CA ILE A 221 3.41 -7.06 -5.10
C ILE A 221 3.14 -5.57 -5.23
N ASN A 222 2.22 -5.03 -4.44
CA ASN A 222 1.93 -3.60 -4.40
C ASN A 222 3.19 -2.81 -4.08
N TYR A 223 3.96 -3.23 -3.08
CA TYR A 223 5.18 -2.55 -2.69
C TYR A 223 6.23 -2.56 -3.81
N ILE A 224 6.45 -3.70 -4.45
CA ILE A 224 7.42 -3.82 -5.55
C ILE A 224 6.98 -2.96 -6.73
N ALA A 225 5.76 -3.16 -7.23
CA ALA A 225 5.27 -2.45 -8.42
C ALA A 225 5.20 -0.93 -8.19
N ILE A 226 4.71 -0.50 -7.04
CA ILE A 226 4.43 0.91 -6.79
C ILE A 226 5.62 1.59 -6.14
N ASN A 227 6.07 1.09 -4.99
CA ASN A 227 7.12 1.75 -4.22
C ASN A 227 8.50 1.50 -4.82
N LEU A 228 8.86 0.29 -5.28
CA LEU A 228 10.20 0.04 -5.80
C LEU A 228 10.38 0.43 -7.28
N MET A 229 9.32 0.40 -8.09
CA MET A 229 9.42 0.71 -9.54
C MET A 229 8.86 2.09 -9.88
N LEU A 230 7.55 2.31 -9.73
CA LEU A 230 6.91 3.52 -10.25
C LEU A 230 7.27 4.79 -9.47
N THR A 231 7.26 4.73 -8.14
CA THR A 231 7.48 5.93 -7.33
C THR A 231 8.87 6.55 -7.52
N PRO A 232 9.98 5.78 -7.60
CA PRO A 232 11.29 6.32 -7.92
C PRO A 232 11.34 7.01 -9.30
N ILE A 233 10.66 6.45 -10.30
CA ILE A 233 10.58 7.05 -11.64
C ILE A 233 9.90 8.43 -11.57
N TRP A 234 8.80 8.55 -10.82
CA TRP A 234 8.12 9.83 -10.63
C TRP A 234 8.96 10.85 -9.86
N LEU A 235 9.74 10.38 -8.88
CA LEU A 235 10.63 11.26 -8.11
C LEU A 235 11.83 11.72 -8.94
N LEU A 236 12.34 10.89 -9.84
CA LEU A 236 13.35 11.28 -10.82
C LEU A 236 12.80 12.39 -11.73
N GLN A 237 11.58 12.24 -12.25
CA GLN A 237 10.97 13.22 -13.14
C GLN A 237 10.66 14.57 -12.48
N LEU A 238 10.22 14.57 -11.21
CA LEU A 238 9.78 15.78 -10.51
C LEU A 238 10.92 16.53 -9.81
N TYR A 239 11.85 15.77 -9.22
CA TYR A 239 12.84 16.32 -8.29
C TYR A 239 14.28 15.97 -8.70
N ASN A 240 14.48 15.27 -9.83
CA ASN A 240 15.79 14.78 -10.28
C ASN A 240 16.54 13.98 -9.19
N ILE A 241 15.79 13.26 -8.34
CA ILE A 241 16.39 12.41 -7.31
C ILE A 241 16.87 11.11 -7.98
N PRO A 242 18.14 10.72 -7.82
CA PRO A 242 18.65 9.46 -8.35
C PRO A 242 17.82 8.26 -7.88
N MET A 243 17.51 7.37 -8.82
CA MET A 243 16.61 6.25 -8.56
C MET A 243 17.27 5.22 -7.63
N VAL A 244 18.61 5.10 -7.66
CA VAL A 244 19.40 4.34 -6.67
C VAL A 244 19.12 4.80 -5.24
N ALA A 245 19.25 6.10 -4.99
CA ALA A 245 19.02 6.67 -3.67
C ALA A 245 17.57 6.47 -3.21
N SER A 246 16.61 6.65 -4.12
CA SER A 246 15.20 6.41 -3.79
C SER A 246 14.90 4.94 -3.51
N ILE A 247 15.47 3.99 -4.26
CA ILE A 247 15.22 2.56 -4.08
C ILE A 247 15.79 2.09 -2.74
N SER A 248 17.02 2.48 -2.42
CA SER A 248 17.68 2.09 -1.17
C SER A 248 16.82 2.44 0.05
N VAL A 249 16.31 3.67 0.11
CA VAL A 249 15.49 4.09 1.25
C VAL A 249 14.14 3.39 1.30
N ARG A 250 13.57 3.06 0.14
CA ARG A 250 12.30 2.33 0.10
C ARG A 250 12.46 0.90 0.60
N ILE A 251 13.59 0.26 0.34
CA ILE A 251 13.85 -1.06 0.91
C ILE A 251 13.89 -1.00 2.44
N PHE A 252 14.49 0.03 3.03
CA PHE A 252 14.39 0.26 4.48
C PHE A 252 12.95 0.47 4.93
N LYS A 253 12.22 1.37 4.26
CA LYS A 253 10.82 1.66 4.57
C LYS A 253 9.93 0.43 4.50
N SER A 254 10.22 -0.50 3.59
CA SER A 254 9.46 -1.74 3.39
C SER A 254 9.39 -2.60 4.66
N LEU A 255 10.41 -2.55 5.53
CA LEU A 255 10.44 -3.25 6.82
C LEU A 255 9.33 -2.83 7.79
N ILE A 256 8.84 -1.59 7.65
CA ILE A 256 7.80 -1.05 8.51
C ILE A 256 6.47 -1.10 7.77
N ASP A 257 6.45 -0.61 6.53
CA ASP A 257 5.22 -0.46 5.75
C ASP A 257 4.52 -1.78 5.47
N VAL A 258 5.24 -2.79 4.96
CA VAL A 258 4.62 -4.05 4.52
C VAL A 258 4.01 -4.79 5.72
N PRO A 259 4.74 -5.00 6.84
CA PRO A 259 4.17 -5.55 8.07
C PRO A 259 2.97 -4.77 8.58
N LEU A 260 3.09 -3.45 8.70
CA LEU A 260 2.04 -2.59 9.24
C LEU A 260 0.77 -2.67 8.39
N GLN A 261 0.91 -2.53 7.07
CA GLN A 261 -0.19 -2.60 6.12
C GLN A 261 -0.91 -3.96 6.23
N VAL A 262 -0.17 -5.07 6.24
CA VAL A 262 -0.75 -6.41 6.38
C VAL A 262 -1.50 -6.59 7.70
N ILE A 263 -0.91 -6.17 8.83
CA ILE A 263 -1.54 -6.30 10.16
C ILE A 263 -2.87 -5.53 10.20
N VAL A 264 -2.87 -4.29 9.73
CA VAL A 264 -4.06 -3.43 9.76
C VAL A 264 -5.14 -3.98 8.83
N ILE A 265 -4.79 -4.36 7.60
CA ILE A 265 -5.75 -4.95 6.64
C ILE A 265 -6.33 -6.25 7.20
N TYR A 266 -5.49 -7.14 7.71
CA TYR A 266 -5.91 -8.41 8.28
C TYR A 266 -6.91 -8.21 9.42
N SER A 267 -6.62 -7.27 10.33
CA SER A 267 -7.47 -6.95 11.47
C SER A 267 -8.84 -6.42 11.03
N ILE A 268 -8.86 -5.50 10.05
CA ILE A 268 -10.11 -4.91 9.55
C ILE A 268 -10.95 -5.95 8.80
N ILE A 269 -10.35 -6.74 7.91
CA ILE A 269 -11.08 -7.76 7.13
C ILE A 269 -11.73 -8.80 8.04
N HIS A 270 -11.08 -9.18 9.13
CA HIS A 270 -11.63 -10.16 10.07
C HIS A 270 -12.66 -9.57 11.04
N ALA A 271 -12.68 -8.24 11.21
CA ALA A 271 -13.76 -7.54 11.93
C ALA A 271 -15.04 -7.38 11.08
N ILE A 272 -14.94 -7.43 9.75
CA ILE A 272 -16.10 -7.31 8.85
C ILE A 272 -16.94 -8.61 8.88
N PRO A 273 -18.29 -8.52 8.96
CA PRO A 273 -19.16 -9.70 8.93
C PRO A 273 -18.97 -10.54 7.66
N ARG A 274 -18.98 -11.88 7.79
CA ARG A 274 -18.80 -12.82 6.67
C ARG A 274 -19.75 -12.56 5.50
N SER A 275 -20.98 -12.11 5.78
CA SER A 275 -22.01 -11.80 4.77
C SER A 275 -21.65 -10.65 3.82
N VAL A 276 -20.72 -9.78 4.19
CA VAL A 276 -20.19 -8.72 3.33
C VAL A 276 -18.90 -9.18 2.64
N ARG A 277 -18.08 -9.96 3.35
CA ARG A 277 -16.78 -10.47 2.89
C ARG A 277 -16.87 -11.47 1.74
N GLU A 278 -17.95 -12.24 1.67
CA GLU A 278 -18.15 -13.38 0.76
C GLU A 278 -19.22 -13.14 -0.31
N ARG A 279 -19.77 -11.92 -0.40
CA ARG A 279 -20.55 -11.47 -1.56
C ARG A 279 -19.62 -11.27 -2.77
#